data_AF-E4NLC8-F1
#
_entry.id   AF-E4NLC8-F1
#
_cell.length_a   1.000
_cell.length_b   1.000
_cell.length_c   1.000
_cell.angle_alpha   90.00
_cell.angle_beta   90.00
_cell.angle_gamma   90.00
#
_symmetry.space_group_name_H-M   'P 1'
#
loop_
_entity.id
_entity.type
_entity.pdbx_description
1 polymer ?
#
loop_
_entity_poly.entity_id
_entity_poly.type
_entity_poly.pdbx_seq_one_letter_code
_entity_poly.pdbx_strand_id
1 'polypeptide(L)'
;MCRDGRASGFLRFEFQRSRMPSTAPSFDPEELMTSLEDEFGGREAERRVVARQARDLADSGKVERDRGQPLTVEEVVRQMRDAPDDSTIPERWNWWLGSLEAAYGGYREFQVTRIPNGD
;
A
#
# COMPACT_ATOMS: atom_id res chain seq x y z
N MET A 1 -46.67 25.57 -16.13
CA MET A 1 -45.98 25.83 -17.42
C MET A 1 -44.52 25.42 -17.25
N CYS A 2 -44.04 24.58 -18.18
CA CYS A 2 -42.66 24.10 -18.38
C CYS A 2 -41.67 25.29 -18.56
N ARG A 3 -40.33 25.18 -18.61
CA ARG A 3 -39.35 24.08 -18.73
C ARG A 3 -37.93 24.68 -18.54
N ASP A 4 -36.99 23.83 -18.11
CA ASP A 4 -35.57 23.73 -18.52
C ASP A 4 -34.52 24.81 -18.17
N GLY A 5 -33.33 24.34 -17.75
CA GLY A 5 -32.09 25.10 -17.96
C GLY A 5 -30.88 24.81 -17.07
N ARG A 6 -30.22 23.66 -17.28
CA ARG A 6 -28.80 23.33 -16.95
C ARG A 6 -28.38 22.94 -15.52
N ALA A 7 -28.19 21.62 -15.42
CA ALA A 7 -27.14 20.98 -14.62
C ALA A 7 -25.74 21.33 -15.16
N SER A 8 -24.80 21.61 -14.26
CA SER A 8 -23.36 21.63 -14.53
C SER A 8 -22.75 20.35 -13.96
N GLY A 9 -22.22 19.54 -14.87
CA GLY A 9 -21.72 18.20 -14.62
C GLY A 9 -20.43 18.17 -13.80
N PHE A 10 -20.44 17.37 -12.75
CA PHE A 10 -19.23 16.74 -12.22
C PHE A 10 -19.04 15.40 -12.90
N LEU A 11 -17.78 15.11 -13.19
CA LEU A 11 -17.30 14.06 -14.08
C LEU A 11 -17.86 12.69 -13.72
N ARG A 12 -18.55 12.13 -14.72
CA ARG A 12 -19.01 10.75 -14.85
C ARG A 12 -17.79 9.82 -14.85
N PHE A 13 -17.49 9.22 -13.70
CA PHE A 13 -16.53 8.11 -13.54
C PHE A 13 -17.22 6.81 -13.98
N GLU A 14 -17.15 6.49 -15.27
CA GLU A 14 -17.69 5.23 -15.81
C GLU A 14 -16.55 4.34 -16.31
N PHE A 15 -16.17 3.41 -15.44
CA PHE A 15 -16.16 1.97 -15.69
C PHE A 15 -16.05 1.53 -17.16
N GLN A 16 -14.84 1.14 -17.59
CA GLN A 16 -14.68 0.16 -18.67
C GLN A 16 -13.28 -0.51 -18.65
N ARG A 17 -13.21 -1.83 -18.40
CA ARG A 17 -12.86 -2.83 -19.44
C ARG A 17 -12.71 -4.25 -18.89
N SER A 18 -13.34 -5.15 -19.64
CA SER A 18 -13.30 -6.61 -19.56
C SER A 18 -11.90 -7.22 -19.82
N ARG A 19 -11.60 -8.30 -19.08
CA ARG A 19 -10.76 -9.50 -19.36
C ARG A 19 -9.35 -9.35 -20.01
N MET A 20 -8.32 -9.71 -19.21
CA MET A 20 -6.98 -10.30 -19.54
C MET A 20 -5.86 -9.40 -20.11
N PRO A 21 -4.55 -9.75 -19.94
CA PRO A 21 -3.84 -10.38 -18.81
C PRO A 21 -3.15 -9.32 -17.91
N SER A 22 -2.77 -9.69 -16.67
CA SER A 22 -2.09 -8.85 -15.70
C SER A 22 -0.87 -8.14 -16.29
N THR A 23 -1.03 -6.87 -16.68
CA THR A 23 0.08 -6.00 -17.03
C THR A 23 0.61 -5.49 -15.70
N ALA A 24 1.88 -5.80 -15.38
CA ALA A 24 2.45 -5.70 -14.04
C ALA A 24 2.13 -4.36 -13.34
N PRO A 25 1.83 -4.39 -12.02
CA PRO A 25 1.39 -3.22 -11.26
C PRO A 25 2.52 -2.19 -11.13
N SER A 26 2.18 -0.91 -10.93
CA SER A 26 3.09 0.21 -10.67
C SER A 26 3.94 0.10 -9.38
N PHE A 27 4.02 -1.09 -8.77
CA PHE A 27 4.68 -1.36 -7.50
C PHE A 27 5.50 -2.66 -7.61
N ASP A 28 6.83 -2.52 -7.60
CA ASP A 28 7.77 -3.64 -7.72
C ASP A 28 8.18 -4.18 -6.35
N PRO A 29 7.79 -5.42 -5.99
CA PRO A 29 8.12 -5.99 -4.68
C PRO A 29 9.62 -6.31 -4.54
N GLU A 30 10.33 -6.61 -5.64
CA GLU A 30 11.78 -6.86 -5.62
C GLU A 30 12.57 -5.57 -5.35
N GLU A 31 12.11 -4.44 -5.92
CA GLU A 31 12.66 -3.13 -5.62
C GLU A 31 12.47 -2.81 -4.13
N LEU A 32 11.26 -3.03 -3.59
CA LEU A 32 11.01 -2.86 -2.16
C LEU A 32 11.92 -3.75 -1.31
N MET A 33 12.09 -5.04 -1.64
CA MET A 33 13.00 -5.92 -0.91
C MET A 33 14.43 -5.39 -0.84
N THR A 34 14.92 -4.86 -1.97
CA THR A 34 16.27 -4.30 -2.08
C THR A 34 16.40 -3.04 -1.25
N SER A 35 15.44 -2.11 -1.36
CA SER A 35 15.43 -0.90 -0.54
C SER A 35 15.31 -1.21 0.94
N LEU A 36 14.50 -2.20 1.34
CA LEU A 36 14.40 -2.60 2.75
C LEU A 36 15.70 -3.20 3.28
N GLU A 37 16.43 -3.95 2.45
CA GLU A 37 17.74 -4.50 2.81
C GLU A 37 18.78 -3.40 3.03
N ASP A 38 18.90 -2.47 2.08
CA ASP A 38 19.86 -1.37 2.10
C ASP A 38 19.63 -0.46 3.32
N GLU A 39 18.35 -0.22 3.62
CA GLU A 39 17.95 0.82 4.56
C GLU A 39 17.83 0.33 6.02
N PHE A 40 17.34 -0.89 6.21
CA PHE A 40 17.01 -1.45 7.53
C PHE A 40 17.63 -2.83 7.76
N GLY A 41 18.05 -3.52 6.70
CA GLY A 41 18.50 -4.91 6.76
C GLY A 41 17.37 -5.88 7.13
N GLY A 42 17.60 -6.66 8.19
CA GLY A 42 16.66 -7.69 8.65
C GLY A 42 16.66 -8.96 7.80
N ARG A 43 15.85 -9.94 8.20
CA ARG A 43 15.84 -11.27 7.55
C ARG A 43 15.13 -11.19 6.21
N GLU A 44 15.62 -11.94 5.23
CA GLU A 44 14.98 -12.02 3.91
C GLU A 44 13.50 -12.45 4.01
N ALA A 45 13.18 -13.39 4.91
CA ALA A 45 11.81 -13.85 5.13
C ALA A 45 10.88 -12.71 5.59
N GLU A 46 11.36 -11.81 6.46
CA GLU A 46 10.60 -10.67 6.96
C GLU A 46 10.36 -9.65 5.83
N ARG A 47 11.42 -9.30 5.10
CA ARG A 47 11.35 -8.42 3.92
C ARG A 47 10.39 -8.97 2.87
N ARG A 48 10.40 -10.28 2.64
CA ARG A 48 9.51 -10.96 1.68
C ARG A 48 8.05 -10.90 2.07
N VAL A 49 7.74 -11.05 3.35
CA VAL A 49 6.38 -10.92 3.85
C VAL A 49 5.89 -9.47 3.69
N VAL A 50 6.71 -8.48 4.05
CA VAL A 50 6.35 -7.06 3.88
C VAL A 50 6.20 -6.68 2.40
N ALA A 51 7.11 -7.10 1.53
CA ALA A 51 7.02 -6.82 0.10
C ALA A 51 5.74 -7.38 -0.53
N ARG A 52 5.31 -8.58 -0.09
CA ARG A 52 4.04 -9.16 -0.51
C ARG A 52 2.85 -8.36 -0.01
N GLN A 53 2.82 -7.98 1.27
CA GLN A 53 1.74 -7.17 1.83
C GLN A 53 1.65 -5.79 1.19
N ALA A 54 2.79 -5.15 0.91
CA ALA A 54 2.83 -3.86 0.25
C ALA A 54 2.28 -3.94 -1.18
N ARG A 55 2.61 -5.01 -1.91
CA ARG A 55 2.00 -5.27 -3.23
C ARG A 55 0.49 -5.48 -3.13
N ASP A 56 0.02 -6.27 -2.17
CA ASP A 56 -1.41 -6.51 -1.96
C ASP A 56 -2.17 -5.20 -1.64
N LEU A 57 -1.57 -4.36 -0.80
CA LEU A 57 -2.08 -3.03 -0.50
C LEU A 57 -2.13 -2.14 -1.74
N ALA A 58 -1.08 -2.15 -2.57
CA ALA A 58 -1.03 -1.41 -3.83
C ALA A 58 -2.11 -1.91 -4.82
N ASP A 59 -2.28 -3.22 -4.96
CA ASP A 59 -3.26 -3.85 -5.85
C ASP A 59 -4.70 -3.54 -5.44
N SER A 60 -4.98 -3.43 -4.12
CA SER A 60 -6.30 -3.02 -3.64
C SER A 60 -6.69 -1.59 -4.02
N GLY A 61 -5.73 -0.76 -4.44
CA GLY A 61 -5.91 0.66 -4.74
C GLY A 61 -6.40 1.50 -3.55
N LYS A 62 -6.45 0.94 -2.33
CA LYS A 62 -7.02 1.61 -1.16
C LYS A 62 -6.27 2.88 -0.81
N VAL A 63 -4.94 2.84 -0.83
CA VAL A 63 -4.07 4.00 -0.60
C VAL A 63 -4.36 5.13 -1.60
N GLU A 64 -4.59 4.82 -2.87
CA GLU A 64 -4.92 5.83 -3.89
C GLU A 64 -6.29 6.46 -3.63
N ARG A 65 -7.29 5.67 -3.23
CA ARG A 65 -8.61 6.20 -2.89
C ARG A 65 -8.60 7.09 -1.65
N ASP A 66 -7.82 6.70 -0.63
CA ASP A 66 -7.79 7.38 0.67
C ASP A 66 -6.85 8.61 0.65
N ARG A 67 -5.69 8.52 -0.03
CA ARG A 67 -4.66 9.58 -0.07
C ARG A 67 -4.60 10.36 -1.39
N GLY A 68 -5.35 9.94 -2.41
CA GLY A 68 -5.37 10.56 -3.73
C GLY A 68 -4.11 10.32 -4.57
N GLN A 69 -3.20 9.44 -4.14
CA GLN A 69 -1.94 9.13 -4.83
C GLN A 69 -1.62 7.64 -4.74
N PRO A 70 -1.02 7.05 -5.79
CA PRO A 70 -0.65 5.64 -5.80
C PRO A 70 0.43 5.33 -4.76
N LEU A 71 0.45 4.08 -4.29
CA LEU A 71 1.51 3.62 -3.40
C LEU A 71 2.80 3.38 -4.18
N THR A 72 3.92 3.93 -3.71
CA THR A 72 5.25 3.74 -4.30
C THR A 72 6.22 3.12 -3.29
N VAL A 73 7.28 2.47 -3.79
CA VAL A 73 8.33 1.87 -2.94
C VAL A 73 8.99 2.92 -2.05
N GLU A 74 9.38 4.05 -2.64
CA GLU A 74 9.98 5.18 -1.92
C GLU A 74 9.08 5.67 -0.79
N GLU A 75 7.77 5.76 -1.02
CA GLU A 75 6.81 6.17 0.01
C GLU A 75 6.74 5.13 1.14
N VAL A 76 6.69 3.83 0.83
CA VAL A 76 6.71 2.77 1.86
C VAL A 76 7.96 2.88 2.73
N VAL A 77 9.14 2.97 2.12
CA VAL A 77 10.42 3.06 2.84
C VAL A 77 10.47 4.32 3.70
N ARG A 78 10.05 5.47 3.15
CA ARG A 78 9.99 6.74 3.88
C ARG A 78 9.10 6.64 5.11
N GLN A 79 7.93 6.04 4.99
CA GLN A 79 7.00 5.88 6.11
C GLN A 79 7.55 4.90 7.16
N MET A 80 8.21 3.83 6.74
CA MET A 80 8.83 2.87 7.64
C MET A 80 10.04 3.42 8.42
N ARG A 81 10.69 4.48 7.92
CA ARG A 81 11.76 5.20 8.64
C ARG A 81 11.25 5.96 9.86
N ASP A 82 9.96 6.33 9.90
CA ASP A 82 9.35 7.02 11.06
C ASP A 82 9.17 6.08 12.26
N ALA A 83 9.31 4.78 12.05
CA ALA A 83 9.23 3.79 13.10
C ALA A 83 10.47 3.76 14.00
N PRO A 84 10.31 3.40 15.30
CA PRO A 84 11.41 3.34 16.26
C PRO A 84 12.59 2.49 15.75
N ASP A 85 13.82 2.93 16.01
CA ASP A 85 15.03 2.33 15.46
C ASP A 85 15.19 0.83 15.79
N ASP A 86 14.80 0.41 17.00
CA ASP A 86 14.83 -0.99 17.46
C ASP A 86 13.74 -1.90 16.85
N SER A 87 12.88 -1.37 15.97
CA SER A 87 11.78 -2.14 15.39
C SER A 87 12.25 -3.01 14.22
N THR A 88 11.80 -4.27 14.20
CA THR A 88 11.99 -5.16 13.04
C THR A 88 11.19 -4.68 11.81
N ILE A 89 11.56 -5.13 10.61
CA ILE A 89 10.84 -4.84 9.35
C ILE A 89 9.30 -4.96 9.47
N PRO A 90 8.74 -6.07 9.98
CA PRO A 90 7.29 -6.22 10.13
C PRO A 90 6.69 -5.30 11.20
N GLU A 91 7.43 -4.97 12.27
CA GLU A 91 6.97 -4.00 13.27
C GLU A 91 6.88 -2.59 12.69
N ARG A 92 7.88 -2.16 11.90
CA ARG A 92 7.87 -0.88 11.18
C ARG A 92 6.69 -0.78 10.22
N TRP A 93 6.43 -1.85 9.47
CA TRP A 93 5.25 -1.97 8.61
C TRP A 93 3.94 -1.83 9.38
N ASN A 94 3.80 -2.58 10.48
CA ASN A 94 2.60 -2.54 11.31
C ASN A 94 2.39 -1.18 12.00
N TRP A 95 3.47 -0.49 12.35
CA TRP A 95 3.40 0.87 12.86
C TRP A 95 2.84 1.81 11.78
N TRP A 96 3.40 1.82 10.58
CA TRP A 96 2.84 2.64 9.51
C TRP A 96 1.36 2.33 9.21
N LEU A 97 0.98 1.05 9.15
CA LEU A 97 -0.43 0.66 8.99
C LEU A 97 -1.32 1.08 10.17
N GLY A 98 -0.79 1.12 11.39
CA GLY A 98 -1.48 1.65 12.56
C GLY A 98 -1.83 3.13 12.40
N SER A 99 -0.91 3.92 11.82
CA SER A 99 -1.19 5.32 11.44
C SER A 99 -2.29 5.43 10.38
N LEU A 100 -2.28 4.55 9.36
CA LEU A 100 -3.32 4.54 8.33
C LEU A 100 -4.68 4.08 8.86
N GLU A 101 -4.72 3.09 9.75
CA GLU A 101 -5.93 2.66 10.45
C GLU A 101 -6.51 3.79 11.30
N ALA A 102 -5.66 4.55 12.01
CA ALA A 102 -6.10 5.69 12.82
C ALA A 102 -6.66 6.85 11.98
N ALA A 103 -6.12 7.09 10.77
CA ALA A 103 -6.52 8.19 9.91
C ALA A 103 -7.75 7.88 9.03
N TYR A 104 -7.82 6.68 8.46
CA TYR A 104 -8.77 6.34 7.39
C TYR A 104 -9.59 5.08 7.68
N GLY A 105 -9.06 4.18 8.52
CA GLY A 105 -9.69 2.91 8.84
C GLY A 105 -9.58 1.83 7.74
N GLY A 106 -9.69 0.57 8.15
CA GLY A 106 -9.74 -0.60 7.26
C GLY A 106 -8.38 -1.07 6.74
N TYR A 107 -7.32 -0.85 7.51
CA TYR A 107 -5.95 -1.24 7.14
C TYR A 107 -5.43 -2.47 7.90
N ARG A 108 -6.16 -2.92 8.93
CA ARG A 108 -5.86 -4.12 9.72
C ARG A 108 -5.69 -5.40 8.89
N GLU A 109 -6.37 -5.53 7.76
CA GLU A 109 -6.23 -6.72 6.90
C GLU A 109 -4.84 -6.83 6.24
N PHE A 110 -4.14 -5.70 6.08
CA PHE A 110 -2.80 -5.64 5.50
C PHE A 110 -1.68 -5.76 6.54
N GLN A 111 -2.02 -5.84 7.83
CA GLN A 111 -1.04 -6.00 8.90
C GLN A 111 -0.38 -7.37 8.88
N VAL A 112 0.92 -7.39 9.14
CA VAL A 112 1.68 -8.63 9.30
C VAL A 112 1.42 -9.16 10.70
N THR A 113 0.46 -10.09 10.83
CA THR A 113 0.14 -10.75 12.11
C THR A 113 1.02 -11.97 12.37
N ARG A 114 1.52 -12.63 11.31
CA ARG A 114 2.34 -13.84 11.44
C ARG A 114 3.65 -13.66 10.71
N ILE A 115 4.73 -13.57 11.48
CA ILE A 115 6.08 -13.69 10.96
C ILE A 115 6.43 -15.18 11.03
N PRO A 116 6.80 -15.85 9.92
CA PRO A 116 7.41 -17.15 10.04
C PRO A 116 8.70 -16.97 10.84
N ASN A 117 8.78 -17.57 12.03
CA ASN A 117 10.05 -17.69 12.74
C ASN A 117 10.96 -18.55 11.85
N GLY A 118 11.77 -17.89 11.01
CA GLY A 118 12.80 -18.56 10.23
C GLY A 118 13.85 -19.08 11.21
N ASP A 119 13.91 -20.41 11.32
CA ASP A 119 15.06 -21.18 11.78
C ASP A 119 16.22 -21.00 10.79
#